data_AF-A0A1D3K4V0-F1
#
_entry.id   AF-A0A1D3K4V0-F1
#
_cell.length_a   1.000
_cell.length_b   1.000
_cell.length_c   1.000
_cell.angle_alpha   90.00
_cell.angle_beta   90.00
_cell.angle_gamma   90.00
#
_symmetry.space_group_name_H-M   'P 1'
#
loop_
_entity.id
_entity.type
_entity.pdbx_description
1 polymer ?
#
loop_
_entity_poly.entity_id
_entity_poly.type
_entity_poly.pdbx_seq_one_letter_code
_entity_poly.pdbx_strand_id
1 'polypeptide(L)'
;MAYDASPSWSGFNYQGKVALFHTLSMINAKPVDYDFKSYTLTLEKTEDFEIAEGGKTLSYHQVKAYQLPSYSKYSEALIGIMLELYNSKGTKGFLHTWKKVNSKQGKRDLIESICSDFLEIVSEYNNGPKIPGKSLIEKAASKEKSIPKKAAIIRIALPGMSETDIELILNSIGKKEDDSISRFSLYEYPDGQKCCDLEEINKKIKHELSIAFKNRKIITTDQQLSNAFHFFLGKIDQHIIRRHKNEEKSPISISFSLISSILNHDFENISTEYLAYQFKDEFLALFDEFMGDDESYSAPLDDNECNLHSVRNTLSTLAATELWRAVAGSECNTVIELKREHHAASPRLLASLRPSPRSGI
;
A
#
# COMPACT_ATOMS: atom_id res chain seq x y z
N MET A 1 1.96 16.76 14.36
CA MET A 1 1.40 15.49 13.85
C MET A 1 1.53 15.56 12.35
N ALA A 2 2.46 14.81 11.75
CA ALA A 2 2.87 14.99 10.36
C ALA A 2 3.10 13.63 9.70
N TYR A 3 2.03 12.86 9.59
CA TYR A 3 1.93 11.75 8.65
C TYR A 3 0.57 11.90 8.01
N ASP A 4 0.51 12.63 6.90
CA ASP A 4 -0.63 12.49 6.01
C ASP A 4 -0.13 12.73 4.59
N ALA A 5 0.12 11.62 3.89
CA ALA A 5 0.07 11.64 2.45
C ALA A 5 -1.38 11.97 2.11
N SER A 6 -1.63 12.98 1.26
CA SER A 6 -2.93 13.29 0.68
C SER A 6 -3.84 12.05 0.66
N PRO A 7 -4.89 11.99 1.50
CA PRO A 7 -5.62 10.77 1.81
C PRO A 7 -6.56 10.44 0.66
N SER A 8 -6.00 9.98 -0.46
CA SER A 8 -6.77 9.21 -1.42
C SER A 8 -6.63 7.74 -1.02
N TRP A 9 -7.76 7.06 -0.87
CA TRP A 9 -7.79 5.61 -0.67
C TRP A 9 -7.11 4.87 -1.79
N SER A 10 -7.02 5.43 -2.99
CA SER A 10 -6.14 4.91 -4.04
C SER A 10 -4.70 4.70 -3.53
N GLY A 11 -4.19 5.57 -2.64
CA GLY A 11 -2.89 5.41 -1.98
C GLY A 11 -2.84 4.29 -0.93
N PHE A 12 -3.78 4.28 0.03
CA PHE A 12 -3.83 3.25 1.09
C PHE A 12 -4.16 1.86 0.53
N ASN A 13 -5.10 1.78 -0.42
CA ASN A 13 -5.45 0.57 -1.15
C ASN A 13 -4.26 0.09 -2.00
N TYR A 14 -3.57 1.00 -2.70
CA TYR A 14 -2.37 0.62 -3.47
C TYR A 14 -1.24 0.10 -2.58
N GLN A 15 -0.96 0.75 -1.45
CA GLN A 15 0.02 0.26 -0.47
C GLN A 15 -0.35 -1.13 0.06
N GLY A 16 -1.61 -1.36 0.45
CA GLY A 16 -2.10 -2.66 0.88
C GLY A 16 -1.99 -3.73 -0.22
N LYS A 17 -2.32 -3.38 -1.46
CA LYS A 17 -2.19 -4.22 -2.65
C LYS A 17 -0.73 -4.60 -2.94
N VAL A 18 0.19 -3.65 -2.88
CA VAL A 18 1.63 -3.90 -3.07
C VAL A 18 2.17 -4.80 -1.96
N ALA A 19 1.78 -4.57 -0.70
CA ALA A 19 2.16 -5.42 0.43
C ALA A 19 1.63 -6.86 0.27
N LEU A 20 0.37 -7.02 -0.15
CA LEU A 20 -0.23 -8.32 -0.44
C LEU A 20 0.49 -9.03 -1.59
N PHE A 21 0.72 -8.34 -2.71
CA PHE A 21 1.47 -8.87 -3.85
C PHE A 21 2.84 -9.38 -3.40
N HIS A 22 3.63 -8.53 -2.74
CA HIS A 22 4.98 -8.90 -2.29
C HIS A 22 4.97 -10.11 -1.34
N THR A 23 4.03 -10.12 -0.40
CA THR A 23 3.86 -11.23 0.54
C THR A 23 3.49 -12.53 -0.17
N LEU A 24 2.56 -12.50 -1.13
CA LEU A 24 2.19 -13.69 -1.91
C LEU A 24 3.37 -14.21 -2.74
N SER A 25 4.13 -13.32 -3.40
CA SER A 25 5.33 -13.71 -4.14
C SER A 25 6.37 -14.39 -3.22
N MET A 26 6.55 -13.89 -2.00
CA MET A 26 7.44 -14.53 -1.00
C MET A 26 6.93 -15.90 -0.57
N ILE A 27 5.61 -16.05 -0.36
CA ILE A 27 5.00 -17.33 -0.02
C ILE A 27 5.19 -18.34 -1.16
N ASN A 28 4.93 -17.92 -2.40
CA ASN A 28 5.05 -18.77 -3.60
C ASN A 28 6.49 -19.16 -3.93
N ALA A 29 7.49 -18.42 -3.42
CA ALA A 29 8.90 -18.76 -3.54
C ALA A 29 9.34 -19.92 -2.61
N LYS A 30 8.44 -20.43 -1.75
CA LYS A 30 8.69 -21.56 -0.85
C LYS A 30 7.77 -22.74 -1.18
N PRO A 31 8.14 -23.97 -0.76
CA PRO A 31 7.22 -25.11 -0.78
C PRO A 31 5.92 -24.82 -0.01
N VAL A 32 4.82 -25.48 -0.40
CA VAL A 32 3.49 -25.27 0.19
C VAL A 32 3.46 -25.57 1.69
N ASP A 33 4.26 -26.52 2.15
CA ASP A 33 4.38 -26.98 3.54
C ASP A 33 5.43 -26.21 4.35
N TYR A 34 6.00 -25.14 3.81
CA TYR A 34 6.97 -24.30 4.52
C TYR A 34 6.35 -23.63 5.76
N ASP A 35 7.06 -23.68 6.89
CA ASP A 35 6.62 -23.06 8.15
C ASP A 35 6.92 -21.55 8.15
N PHE A 36 5.85 -20.75 8.04
CA PHE A 36 5.91 -19.29 8.02
C PHE A 36 5.67 -18.64 9.40
N LYS A 37 5.75 -19.37 10.51
CA LYS A 37 5.45 -18.81 11.85
C LYS A 37 6.33 -17.63 12.24
N SER A 38 7.60 -17.64 11.81
CA SER A 38 8.55 -16.57 12.08
C SER A 38 8.35 -15.34 11.20
N TYR A 39 7.59 -15.43 10.11
CA TYR A 39 7.43 -14.36 9.12
C TYR A 39 6.23 -13.48 9.43
N THR A 40 6.45 -12.17 9.37
CA THR A 40 5.41 -11.16 9.61
C THR A 40 5.45 -10.05 8.58
N LEU A 41 4.27 -9.61 8.16
CA LEU A 41 4.02 -8.35 7.48
C LEU A 41 3.55 -7.32 8.51
N THR A 42 4.13 -6.12 8.53
CA THR A 42 3.62 -5.00 9.33
C THR A 42 3.38 -3.81 8.43
N LEU A 43 2.13 -3.32 8.41
CA LEU A 43 1.74 -2.12 7.68
C LEU A 43 1.94 -0.88 8.55
N GLU A 44 2.31 0.24 7.92
CA GLU A 44 2.37 1.59 8.51
C GLU A 44 3.20 1.67 9.80
N LYS A 45 4.37 1.01 9.83
CA LYS A 45 5.26 1.03 11.00
C LYS A 45 6.39 2.04 10.81
N THR A 46 7.54 1.56 10.34
CA THR A 46 8.72 2.40 10.06
C THR A 46 8.58 3.06 8.70
N GLU A 47 8.25 2.26 7.70
CA GLU A 47 7.87 2.68 6.35
C GLU A 47 6.42 2.28 6.07
N ASP A 48 5.99 2.40 4.80
CA ASP A 48 4.65 2.01 4.37
C ASP A 48 4.36 0.53 4.69
N PHE A 49 5.32 -0.37 4.47
CA PHE A 49 5.28 -1.70 5.09
C PHE A 49 6.68 -2.29 5.29
N GLU A 50 6.76 -3.29 6.17
CA GLU A 50 7.97 -4.06 6.40
C GLU A 50 7.69 -5.56 6.48
N ILE A 51 8.68 -6.34 6.08
CA ILE A 51 8.71 -7.79 6.29
C ILE A 51 9.77 -8.12 7.32
N ALA A 52 9.44 -8.96 8.29
CA ALA A 52 10.38 -9.44 9.30
C ALA A 52 10.33 -10.96 9.44
N GLU A 53 11.45 -11.55 9.86
CA GLU A 53 11.59 -12.96 10.20
C GLU A 53 12.25 -13.08 11.58
N GLY A 54 11.61 -13.79 12.50
CA GLY A 54 12.17 -14.04 13.84
C GLY A 54 12.44 -12.75 14.63
N GLY A 55 11.63 -11.71 14.39
CA GLY A 55 11.79 -10.40 15.02
C GLY A 55 12.84 -9.48 14.35
N LYS A 56 13.58 -9.97 13.35
CA LYS A 56 14.52 -9.17 12.56
C LYS A 56 13.86 -8.68 11.27
N THR A 57 13.89 -7.38 11.02
CA THR A 57 13.42 -6.82 9.74
C THR A 57 14.29 -7.33 8.58
N LEU A 58 13.64 -7.90 7.57
CA LEU A 58 14.26 -8.34 6.32
C LEU A 58 14.26 -7.21 5.28
N SER A 59 13.14 -6.48 5.19
CA SER A 59 13.00 -5.40 4.22
C SER A 59 12.03 -4.31 4.68
N TYR A 60 12.38 -3.07 4.33
CA TYR A 60 11.51 -1.90 4.36
C TYR A 60 11.01 -1.59 2.96
N HIS A 61 9.74 -1.22 2.85
CA HIS A 61 9.10 -0.92 1.59
C HIS A 61 8.37 0.42 1.69
N GLN A 62 8.81 1.36 0.86
CA GLN A 62 8.13 2.63 0.62
C GLN A 62 7.30 2.52 -0.66
N VAL A 63 6.03 2.90 -0.60
CA VAL A 63 5.07 2.91 -1.69
C VAL A 63 4.62 4.34 -1.98
N LYS A 64 4.66 4.73 -3.26
CA LYS A 64 4.22 6.07 -3.70
C LYS A 64 3.36 5.98 -4.96
N ALA A 65 2.10 6.38 -4.82
CA ALA A 65 1.12 6.44 -5.90
C ALA A 65 0.98 7.86 -6.46
N TYR A 66 2.09 8.48 -6.90
CA TYR A 66 2.03 9.81 -7.51
C TYR A 66 1.86 9.74 -9.02
N GLN A 67 0.90 10.52 -9.53
CA GLN A 67 0.69 10.70 -10.96
C GLN A 67 1.87 11.43 -11.63
N LEU A 68 2.40 12.46 -10.96
CA LEU A 68 3.54 13.23 -11.48
C LEU A 68 4.87 12.55 -11.14
N PRO A 69 5.80 12.42 -12.11
CA PRO A 69 7.06 11.70 -11.93
C PRO A 69 8.15 12.51 -11.21
N SER A 70 7.84 13.71 -10.70
CA SER A 70 8.83 14.64 -10.13
C SER A 70 9.53 14.08 -8.90
N TYR A 71 10.87 14.03 -8.93
CA TYR A 71 11.72 13.61 -7.82
C TYR A 71 11.40 14.34 -6.50
N SER A 72 11.06 15.63 -6.56
CA SER A 72 10.79 16.46 -5.37
C SER A 72 9.72 15.87 -4.45
N LYS A 73 8.74 15.14 -5.01
CA LYS A 73 7.68 14.46 -4.24
C LYS A 73 8.19 13.24 -3.46
N TYR A 74 9.34 12.69 -3.85
CA TYR A 74 9.94 11.49 -3.26
C TYR A 74 11.08 11.81 -2.28
N SER A 75 11.67 13.01 -2.35
CA SER A 75 12.86 13.39 -1.58
C SER A 75 12.75 13.09 -0.08
N GLU A 76 11.62 13.44 0.55
CA GLU A 76 11.41 13.20 1.99
C GLU A 76 11.34 11.71 2.34
N ALA A 77 10.56 10.95 1.57
CA ALA A 77 10.42 9.50 1.68
C ALA A 77 11.76 8.77 1.49
N LEU A 78 12.53 9.20 0.49
CA LEU A 78 13.85 8.64 0.19
C LEU A 78 14.87 8.95 1.29
N ILE A 79 14.83 10.14 1.88
CA ILE A 79 15.65 10.45 3.06
C ILE A 79 15.28 9.55 4.24
N GLY A 80 13.97 9.38 4.50
CA GLY A 80 13.47 8.51 5.57
C GLY A 80 14.00 7.09 5.45
N ILE A 81 13.70 6.41 4.35
CA ILE A 81 14.11 5.01 4.16
C ILE A 81 15.64 4.84 4.14
N MET A 82 16.40 5.82 3.64
CA MET A 82 17.88 5.75 3.70
C MET A 82 18.40 5.78 5.15
N LEU A 83 17.81 6.61 6.01
CA LEU A 83 18.20 6.68 7.43
C LEU A 83 17.79 5.42 8.19
N GLU A 84 16.64 4.84 7.88
CA GLU A 84 16.21 3.56 8.45
C GLU A 84 17.12 2.41 8.01
N LEU A 85 17.55 2.41 6.74
CA LEU A 85 18.58 1.47 6.29
C LEU A 85 19.91 1.69 6.99
N TYR A 86 20.33 2.93 7.25
CA TYR A 86 21.55 3.22 7.99
C TYR A 86 21.52 2.57 9.38
N ASN A 87 20.40 2.71 10.09
CA ASN A 87 20.17 2.15 11.42
C ASN A 87 19.98 0.62 11.42
N SER A 88 19.48 0.05 10.32
CA SER A 88 19.08 -1.37 10.22
C SER A 88 20.02 -2.15 9.30
N LYS A 89 21.18 -2.55 9.83
CA LYS A 89 22.20 -3.27 9.05
C LYS A 89 21.68 -4.63 8.56
N GLY A 90 21.93 -4.92 7.28
CA GLY A 90 21.49 -6.14 6.61
C GLY A 90 20.04 -6.14 6.13
N THR A 91 19.27 -5.08 6.38
CA THR A 91 17.89 -4.92 5.89
C THR A 91 17.88 -4.36 4.47
N LYS A 92 17.00 -4.85 3.59
CA LYS A 92 16.85 -4.30 2.23
C LYS A 92 15.84 -3.16 2.21
N GLY A 93 16.02 -2.20 1.31
CA GLY A 93 15.07 -1.11 1.11
C GLY A 93 14.52 -1.09 -0.30
N PHE A 94 13.21 -0.93 -0.42
CA PHE A 94 12.53 -0.89 -1.72
C PHE A 94 11.66 0.34 -1.85
N LEU A 95 11.74 0.97 -3.02
CA LEU A 95 10.74 1.96 -3.45
C LEU A 95 9.82 1.31 -4.50
N HIS A 96 8.52 1.33 -4.23
CA HIS A 96 7.45 0.97 -5.15
C HIS A 96 6.79 2.23 -5.66
N THR A 97 6.70 2.40 -6.97
CA THR A 97 6.04 3.57 -7.57
C THR A 97 4.91 3.16 -8.51
N TRP A 98 3.87 4.00 -8.57
CA TRP A 98 2.81 3.86 -9.56
C TRP A 98 3.31 4.22 -10.97
N LYS A 99 3.87 5.42 -11.11
CA LYS A 99 4.52 5.89 -12.33
C LYS A 99 6.04 5.91 -12.15
N LYS A 100 6.77 5.88 -13.26
CA LYS A 100 8.24 6.00 -13.24
C LYS A 100 8.65 7.31 -12.58
N VAL A 101 9.54 7.25 -11.59
CA VAL A 101 10.13 8.43 -10.96
C VAL A 101 11.30 8.95 -11.81
N ASN A 102 11.36 10.27 -11.97
CA ASN A 102 12.48 10.94 -12.64
C ASN A 102 13.64 11.16 -11.65
N SER A 103 14.86 11.23 -12.19
CA SER A 103 16.00 11.76 -11.45
C SER A 103 15.82 13.26 -11.18
N LYS A 104 16.43 13.74 -10.10
CA LYS A 104 16.57 15.17 -9.82
C LYS A 104 17.30 15.86 -10.99
N GLN A 105 16.94 17.10 -11.28
CA GLN A 105 17.56 17.86 -12.37
C GLN A 105 19.09 17.90 -12.19
N GLY A 106 19.81 17.61 -13.28
CA GLY A 106 21.28 17.58 -13.28
C GLY A 106 21.91 16.33 -12.66
N LYS A 107 21.12 15.30 -12.29
CA LYS A 107 21.61 14.03 -11.76
C LYS A 107 21.35 12.90 -12.77
N ARG A 108 22.29 11.96 -12.90
CA ARG A 108 22.20 10.90 -13.91
C ARG A 108 21.10 9.89 -13.61
N ASP A 109 20.94 9.53 -12.35
CA ASP A 109 20.05 8.46 -11.90
C ASP A 109 19.42 8.77 -10.53
N LEU A 110 18.51 7.91 -10.09
CA LEU A 110 17.82 8.06 -8.80
C LEU A 110 18.79 7.98 -7.62
N ILE A 111 19.84 7.15 -7.70
CA ILE A 111 20.82 7.01 -6.62
C ILE A 111 21.61 8.30 -6.46
N GLU A 112 22.07 8.90 -7.56
CA GLU A 112 22.76 10.19 -7.53
C GLU A 112 21.85 11.32 -7.02
N SER A 113 20.55 11.24 -7.33
CA SER A 113 19.54 12.16 -6.80
C SER A 113 19.44 12.05 -5.27
N ILE A 114 19.33 10.83 -4.74
CA ILE A 114 19.29 10.56 -3.30
C ILE A 114 20.56 11.06 -2.62
N CYS A 115 21.74 10.63 -3.09
CA CYS A 115 23.02 11.06 -2.54
C CYS A 115 23.16 12.59 -2.54
N SER A 116 22.68 13.26 -3.59
CA SER A 116 22.73 14.72 -3.66
C SER A 116 21.88 15.41 -2.59
N ASP A 117 20.72 14.87 -2.20
CA ASP A 117 19.91 15.44 -1.14
C ASP A 117 20.67 15.44 0.20
N PHE A 118 21.36 14.35 0.53
CA PHE A 118 22.19 14.27 1.73
C PHE A 118 23.36 15.25 1.70
N LEU A 119 24.10 15.31 0.58
CA LEU A 119 25.23 16.21 0.43
C LEU A 119 24.83 17.69 0.43
N GLU A 120 23.64 18.03 -0.09
CA GLU A 120 23.10 19.39 -0.03
C GLU A 120 22.78 19.80 1.41
N ILE A 121 22.19 18.91 2.22
CA ILE A 121 21.92 19.16 3.64
C ILE A 121 23.24 19.35 4.41
N VAL A 122 24.24 18.51 4.15
CA VAL A 122 25.59 18.64 4.75
C VAL A 122 26.26 19.95 4.32
N SER A 123 26.18 20.32 3.04
CA SER A 123 26.75 21.56 2.51
C SER A 123 26.09 22.80 3.11
N GLU A 124 24.76 22.79 3.27
CA GLU A 124 24.01 23.86 3.95
C GLU A 124 24.55 24.09 5.37
N TYR A 125 24.75 23.00 6.14
CA TYR A 125 25.31 23.08 7.47
C TYR A 125 26.77 23.56 7.48
N ASN A 126 27.63 22.99 6.63
CA ASN A 126 29.06 23.26 6.64
C ASN A 126 29.43 24.67 6.14
N ASN A 127 28.68 25.19 5.17
CA ASN A 127 28.93 26.51 4.59
C ASN A 127 28.07 27.62 5.23
N GLY A 128 27.03 27.25 5.98
CA GLY A 128 26.20 28.19 6.73
C GLY A 128 26.87 28.68 8.01
N PRO A 129 26.48 29.86 8.53
CA PRO A 129 26.91 30.27 9.86
C PRO A 129 26.28 29.34 10.90
N LYS A 130 27.09 28.86 11.84
CA LYS A 130 26.73 27.93 12.92
C LYS A 130 25.86 28.62 13.97
N ILE A 131 24.60 28.82 13.63
CA ILE A 131 23.61 29.51 14.44
C ILE A 131 22.50 28.50 14.72
N PRO A 132 22.24 28.14 15.99
CA PRO A 132 21.22 27.17 16.35
C PRO A 132 19.88 27.45 15.65
N GLY A 133 19.35 26.44 14.97
CA GLY A 133 18.07 26.51 14.26
C GLY A 133 18.13 27.13 12.86
N LYS A 134 19.31 27.34 12.26
CA LYS A 134 19.39 27.91 10.91
C LYS A 134 19.31 26.86 9.81
N SER A 135 20.16 25.84 9.87
CA SER A 135 20.23 24.72 8.92
C SER A 135 19.28 23.57 9.30
N LEU A 136 19.06 22.64 8.36
CA LEU A 136 18.28 21.43 8.64
C LEU A 136 18.92 20.54 9.72
N ILE A 137 20.25 20.46 9.79
CA ILE A 137 20.97 19.66 10.80
C ILE A 137 20.78 20.26 12.19
N GLU A 138 20.99 21.57 12.34
CA GLU A 138 20.78 22.27 13.63
C GLU A 138 19.33 22.15 14.08
N LYS A 139 18.38 22.28 13.15
CA LYS A 139 16.95 22.06 13.45
C LYS A 139 16.66 20.62 13.84
N ALA A 140 17.28 19.62 13.21
CA ALA A 140 17.10 18.22 13.59
C ALA A 140 17.64 17.95 15.00
N ALA A 141 18.82 18.47 15.35
CA ALA A 141 19.45 18.31 16.66
C ALA A 141 18.76 19.13 17.78
N SER A 142 17.99 20.16 17.45
CA SER A 142 17.36 21.04 18.44
C SER A 142 16.15 20.39 19.14
N LYS A 143 15.63 21.08 20.18
CA LYS A 143 14.35 20.75 20.84
C LYS A 143 13.16 21.53 20.28
N GLU A 144 13.34 22.24 19.17
CA GLU A 144 12.30 23.08 18.58
C GLU A 144 11.13 22.23 18.06
N LYS A 145 9.89 22.65 18.36
CA LYS A 145 8.68 21.89 17.98
C LYS A 145 8.29 22.07 16.51
N SER A 146 8.49 23.26 15.96
CA SER A 146 8.12 23.60 14.57
C SER A 146 9.37 23.61 13.71
N ILE A 147 9.62 22.51 13.01
CA ILE A 147 10.79 22.37 12.13
C ILE A 147 10.35 21.88 10.74
N PRO A 148 11.14 22.16 9.68
CA PRO A 148 10.89 21.63 8.36
C PRO A 148 10.80 20.10 8.38
N LYS A 149 9.96 19.54 7.51
CA LYS A 149 9.65 18.11 7.50
C LYS A 149 10.89 17.22 7.31
N LYS A 150 11.85 17.63 6.47
CA LYS A 150 13.15 16.93 6.34
C LYS A 150 13.92 16.88 7.66
N ALA A 151 13.98 17.98 8.42
CA ALA A 151 14.63 18.00 9.72
C ALA A 151 13.88 17.11 10.74
N ALA A 152 12.54 17.06 10.66
CA ALA A 152 11.74 16.19 11.51
C ALA A 152 12.03 14.72 11.23
N ILE A 153 12.12 14.32 9.95
CA ILE A 153 12.49 12.97 9.53
C ILE A 153 13.87 12.59 10.08
N ILE A 154 14.87 13.48 9.91
CA ILE A 154 16.22 13.25 10.44
C ILE A 154 16.18 13.05 11.96
N ARG A 155 15.49 13.94 12.69
CA ARG A 155 15.38 13.84 14.16
C ARG A 155 14.71 12.55 14.62
N ILE A 156 13.68 12.09 13.90
CA ILE A 156 12.95 10.85 14.23
C ILE A 156 13.86 9.64 14.05
N ALA A 157 14.60 9.58 12.93
CA ALA A 157 15.49 8.46 12.64
C ALA A 157 16.78 8.49 13.47
N LEU A 158 17.24 9.68 13.89
CA LEU A 158 18.48 9.90 14.64
C LEU A 158 18.21 10.62 15.99
N PRO A 159 17.44 9.99 16.90
CA PRO A 159 16.96 10.68 18.10
C PRO A 159 18.11 11.02 19.06
N GLY A 160 18.17 12.29 19.47
CA GLY A 160 19.11 12.77 20.48
C GLY A 160 20.56 12.91 20.01
N MET A 161 20.83 12.77 18.71
CA MET A 161 22.17 12.93 18.13
C MET A 161 22.60 14.40 18.08
N SER A 162 23.91 14.64 18.22
CA SER A 162 24.49 15.98 18.06
C SER A 162 24.51 16.41 16.59
N GLU A 163 24.67 17.71 16.34
CA GLU A 163 24.81 18.22 14.97
C GLU A 163 25.99 17.59 14.23
N THR A 164 27.10 17.35 14.93
CA THR A 164 28.30 16.72 14.36
C THR A 164 28.04 15.25 14.01
N ASP A 165 27.34 14.51 14.86
CA ASP A 165 27.02 13.11 14.58
C ASP A 165 26.05 13.00 13.39
N ILE A 166 25.03 13.87 13.34
CA ILE A 166 24.10 13.94 12.21
C ILE A 166 24.86 14.26 10.92
N GLU A 167 25.75 15.26 10.93
CA GLU A 167 26.57 15.62 9.77
C GLU A 167 27.37 14.43 9.26
N LEU A 168 28.07 13.72 10.14
CA LEU A 168 28.89 12.56 9.78
C LEU A 168 28.05 11.45 9.13
N ILE A 169 26.88 11.16 9.70
CA ILE A 169 25.96 10.13 9.18
C ILE A 169 25.43 10.52 7.79
N LEU A 170 24.90 11.74 7.65
CA LEU A 170 24.37 12.22 6.38
C LEU A 170 25.47 12.27 5.30
N ASN A 171 26.68 12.69 5.67
CA ASN A 171 27.83 12.73 4.76
C ASN A 171 28.25 11.32 4.31
N SER A 172 28.28 10.35 5.24
CA SER A 172 28.56 8.94 4.93
C SER A 172 27.57 8.39 3.89
N ILE A 173 26.27 8.60 4.08
CA ILE A 173 25.23 8.15 3.15
C ILE A 173 25.39 8.86 1.79
N GLY A 174 25.58 10.18 1.82
CA GLY A 174 25.75 11.00 0.61
C GLY A 174 26.98 10.61 -0.22
N LYS A 175 28.09 10.24 0.43
CA LYS A 175 29.32 9.78 -0.21
C LYS A 175 29.35 8.27 -0.50
N LYS A 176 28.34 7.53 -0.06
CA LYS A 176 28.26 6.06 -0.17
C LYS A 176 29.39 5.35 0.60
N GLU A 177 29.78 5.91 1.73
CA GLU A 177 30.81 5.33 2.62
C GLU A 177 30.22 4.21 3.50
N ASP A 178 28.90 4.21 3.71
CA ASP A 178 28.16 3.09 4.32
C ASP A 178 27.38 2.27 3.28
N ASP A 179 26.77 1.18 3.76
CA ASP A 179 26.10 0.17 2.94
C ASP A 179 24.63 0.47 2.60
N SER A 180 24.03 1.55 3.12
CA SER A 180 22.60 1.84 2.98
C SER A 180 22.18 2.01 1.52
N ILE A 181 22.96 2.77 0.74
CA ILE A 181 22.70 3.00 -0.69
C ILE A 181 22.77 1.68 -1.48
N SER A 182 23.70 0.77 -1.12
CA SER A 182 23.86 -0.51 -1.81
C SER A 182 22.72 -1.50 -1.52
N ARG A 183 22.02 -1.32 -0.38
CA ARG A 183 20.87 -2.14 0.03
C ARG A 183 19.53 -1.59 -0.45
N PHE A 184 19.51 -0.41 -1.07
CA PHE A 184 18.32 0.21 -1.61
C PHE A 184 18.14 -0.09 -3.10
N SER A 185 16.90 -0.32 -3.52
CA SER A 185 16.57 -0.46 -4.93
C SER A 185 15.16 0.04 -5.26
N LEU A 186 14.98 0.52 -6.49
CA LEU A 186 13.64 0.64 -7.05
C LEU A 186 13.11 -0.77 -7.31
N TYR A 187 11.93 -1.10 -6.80
CA TYR A 187 11.39 -2.45 -6.85
C TYR A 187 11.14 -2.88 -8.30
N GLU A 188 11.66 -4.04 -8.68
CA GLU A 188 11.47 -4.64 -10.00
C GLU A 188 10.39 -5.72 -9.92
N TYR A 189 9.31 -5.53 -10.69
CA TYR A 189 8.20 -6.47 -10.76
C TYR A 189 8.52 -7.63 -11.73
N PRO A 190 7.79 -8.76 -11.69
CA PRO A 190 8.09 -9.95 -12.50
C PRO A 190 8.13 -9.72 -14.02
N ASP A 191 7.55 -8.64 -14.52
CA ASP A 191 7.57 -8.21 -15.92
C ASP A 191 8.81 -7.34 -16.28
N GLY A 192 9.76 -7.19 -15.35
CA GLY A 192 10.95 -6.35 -15.50
C GLY A 192 10.68 -4.85 -15.36
N GLN A 193 9.44 -4.44 -15.09
CA GLN A 193 9.11 -3.04 -14.88
C GLN A 193 9.49 -2.59 -13.48
N LYS A 194 9.89 -1.31 -13.35
CA LYS A 194 10.28 -0.69 -12.07
C LYS A 194 9.22 0.26 -11.48
N CYS A 195 8.02 0.16 -12.01
CA CYS A 195 6.80 0.81 -11.54
C CYS A 195 5.63 -0.11 -11.87
N CYS A 196 4.50 0.02 -11.18
CA CYS A 196 3.32 -0.80 -11.42
C CYS A 196 2.06 0.05 -11.44
N ASP A 197 1.26 -0.09 -12.50
CA ASP A 197 -0.01 0.62 -12.59
C ASP A 197 -1.02 0.11 -11.54
N LEU A 198 -1.98 0.95 -11.15
CA LEU A 198 -3.04 0.61 -10.19
C LEU A 198 -3.87 -0.60 -10.65
N GLU A 199 -4.11 -0.73 -11.95
CA GLU A 199 -4.84 -1.90 -12.48
C GLU A 199 -3.90 -3.10 -12.68
N GLU A 200 -2.65 -2.84 -13.05
CA GLU A 200 -1.66 -3.90 -13.21
C GLU A 200 -1.31 -4.61 -11.88
N ILE A 201 -1.33 -3.89 -10.74
CA ILE A 201 -1.11 -4.55 -9.45
C ILE A 201 -2.23 -5.53 -9.11
N ASN A 202 -3.49 -5.24 -9.48
CA ASN A 202 -4.61 -6.16 -9.29
C ASN A 202 -4.38 -7.46 -10.08
N LYS A 203 -3.94 -7.34 -11.34
CA LYS A 203 -3.60 -8.48 -12.20
C LYS A 203 -2.45 -9.30 -11.63
N LYS A 204 -1.40 -8.65 -11.12
CA LYS A 204 -0.25 -9.32 -10.49
C LYS A 204 -0.64 -10.07 -9.22
N ILE A 205 -1.51 -9.51 -8.37
CA ILE A 205 -2.03 -10.22 -7.19
C ILE A 205 -2.83 -11.45 -7.63
N LYS A 206 -3.77 -11.31 -8.58
CA LYS A 206 -4.54 -12.44 -9.10
C LYS A 206 -3.65 -13.52 -9.72
N HIS A 207 -2.55 -13.13 -10.36
CA HIS A 207 -1.54 -14.06 -10.86
C HIS A 207 -0.85 -14.85 -9.73
N GLU A 208 -0.41 -14.17 -8.66
CA GLU A 208 0.19 -14.82 -7.50
C GLU A 208 -0.80 -15.74 -6.76
N LEU A 209 -2.08 -15.37 -6.68
CA LEU A 209 -3.14 -16.23 -6.16
C LEU A 209 -3.32 -17.49 -7.03
N SER A 210 -3.30 -17.34 -8.36
CA SER A 210 -3.37 -18.47 -9.29
C SER A 210 -2.22 -19.45 -9.10
N ILE A 211 -0.98 -18.94 -8.93
CA ILE A 211 0.19 -19.76 -8.59
C ILE A 211 -0.03 -20.48 -7.26
N ALA A 212 -0.46 -19.74 -6.23
CA ALA A 212 -0.67 -20.29 -4.90
C ALA A 212 -1.70 -21.43 -4.88
N PHE A 213 -2.82 -21.28 -5.60
CA PHE A 213 -3.86 -22.29 -5.72
C PHE A 213 -3.41 -23.49 -6.54
N LYS A 214 -2.73 -23.27 -7.66
CA LYS A 214 -2.16 -24.35 -8.48
C LYS A 214 -1.19 -25.21 -7.68
N ASN A 215 -0.30 -24.58 -6.91
CA ASN A 215 0.67 -25.29 -6.06
C ASN A 215 -0.03 -26.11 -4.96
N ARG A 216 -1.19 -25.64 -4.48
CA ARG A 216 -2.04 -26.33 -3.49
C ARG A 216 -3.03 -27.33 -4.09
N LYS A 217 -3.02 -27.52 -5.42
CA LYS A 217 -3.97 -28.39 -6.16
C LYS A 217 -5.44 -27.97 -5.97
N ILE A 218 -5.68 -26.68 -5.75
CA ILE A 218 -7.01 -26.09 -5.72
C ILE A 218 -7.42 -25.74 -7.15
N ILE A 219 -8.69 -25.95 -7.50
CA ILE A 219 -9.23 -25.60 -8.82
C ILE A 219 -9.22 -24.07 -8.93
N THR A 220 -8.57 -23.56 -9.97
CA THR A 220 -8.49 -22.11 -10.22
C THR A 220 -9.50 -21.71 -11.27
N THR A 221 -10.64 -21.16 -10.85
CA THR A 221 -11.61 -20.49 -11.74
C THR A 221 -11.45 -18.97 -11.63
N ASP A 222 -11.98 -18.23 -12.59
CA ASP A 222 -12.01 -16.75 -12.51
C ASP A 222 -12.79 -16.26 -11.28
N GLN A 223 -13.87 -16.98 -10.92
CA GLN A 223 -14.66 -16.68 -9.72
C GLN A 223 -13.85 -16.90 -8.45
N GLN A 224 -13.16 -18.04 -8.33
CA GLN A 224 -12.26 -18.34 -7.20
C GLN A 224 -11.18 -17.27 -7.04
N LEU A 225 -10.55 -16.84 -8.15
CA LEU A 225 -9.51 -15.80 -8.14
C LEU A 225 -10.06 -14.44 -7.74
N SER A 226 -11.19 -14.05 -8.31
CA SER A 226 -11.86 -12.80 -7.96
C SER A 226 -12.29 -12.79 -6.49
N ASN A 227 -12.83 -13.92 -6.02
CA ASN A 227 -13.32 -14.02 -4.66
C ASN A 227 -12.19 -13.96 -3.63
N ALA A 228 -11.12 -14.71 -3.87
CA ALA A 228 -9.92 -14.67 -3.04
C ALA A 228 -9.29 -13.28 -3.01
N PHE A 229 -9.20 -12.61 -4.17
CA PHE A 229 -8.66 -11.26 -4.28
C PHE A 229 -9.40 -10.27 -3.37
N HIS A 230 -10.73 -10.14 -3.49
CA HIS A 230 -11.47 -9.21 -2.63
C HIS A 230 -11.50 -9.64 -1.16
N PHE A 231 -11.47 -10.95 -0.88
CA PHE A 231 -11.35 -11.43 0.49
C PHE A 231 -10.05 -10.94 1.15
N PHE A 232 -8.91 -11.07 0.47
CA PHE A 232 -7.64 -10.55 0.99
C PHE A 232 -7.64 -9.03 1.12
N LEU A 233 -8.19 -8.29 0.15
CA LEU A 233 -8.35 -6.84 0.29
C LEU A 233 -9.19 -6.48 1.50
N GLY A 234 -10.29 -7.20 1.74
CA GLY A 234 -11.12 -7.05 2.93
C GLY A 234 -10.38 -7.30 4.23
N LYS A 235 -9.48 -8.30 4.28
CA LYS A 235 -8.64 -8.55 5.47
C LYS A 235 -7.58 -7.47 5.70
N ILE A 236 -6.99 -6.94 4.64
CA ILE A 236 -6.06 -5.80 4.74
C ILE A 236 -6.80 -4.54 5.20
N ASP A 237 -7.97 -4.25 4.64
CA ASP A 237 -8.84 -3.14 5.04
C ASP A 237 -9.20 -3.21 6.54
N GLN A 238 -9.67 -4.37 7.00
CA GLN A 238 -9.97 -4.60 8.41
C GLN A 238 -8.75 -4.36 9.31
N HIS A 239 -7.57 -4.76 8.85
CA HIS A 239 -6.33 -4.58 9.59
C HIS A 239 -5.95 -3.10 9.71
N ILE A 240 -6.04 -2.33 8.62
CA ILE A 240 -5.78 -0.88 8.60
C ILE A 240 -6.78 -0.14 9.50
N ILE A 241 -8.08 -0.45 9.40
CA ILE A 241 -9.11 0.15 10.27
C ILE A 241 -8.83 -0.15 11.74
N ARG A 242 -8.49 -1.40 12.07
CA ARG A 242 -8.14 -1.80 13.44
C ARG A 242 -6.92 -1.03 13.94
N ARG A 243 -5.92 -0.82 13.08
CA ARG A 243 -4.72 -0.05 13.41
C ARG A 243 -5.06 1.41 13.70
N HIS A 244 -5.89 2.05 12.90
CA HIS A 244 -6.33 3.43 13.13
C HIS A 244 -7.18 3.60 14.40
N LYS A 245 -7.94 2.55 14.79
CA LYS A 245 -8.69 2.51 16.05
C LYS A 245 -7.83 2.16 17.27
N ASN A 246 -6.59 1.69 17.09
CA ASN A 246 -5.73 1.27 18.20
C ASN A 246 -5.17 2.48 18.96
N GLU A 247 -5.72 2.75 20.14
CA GLU A 247 -5.29 3.84 21.02
C GLU A 247 -3.84 3.71 21.50
N GLU A 248 -3.35 2.47 21.65
CA GLU A 248 -1.98 2.19 22.12
C GLU A 248 -0.91 2.50 21.06
N LYS A 249 -1.30 2.78 19.81
CA LYS A 249 -0.43 3.05 18.64
C LYS A 249 0.64 1.99 18.38
N SER A 250 0.54 0.84 19.01
CA SER A 250 1.47 -0.28 18.83
C SER A 250 1.34 -0.86 17.41
N PRO A 251 2.45 -1.27 16.77
CA PRO A 251 2.42 -1.95 15.49
C PRO A 251 1.59 -3.25 15.57
N ILE A 252 0.68 -3.44 14.62
CA ILE A 252 -0.09 -4.69 14.51
C ILE A 252 0.46 -5.46 13.31
N SER A 253 1.05 -6.63 13.56
CA SER A 253 1.63 -7.49 12.52
C SER A 253 0.66 -8.58 12.07
N ILE A 254 0.75 -8.95 10.79
CA ILE A 254 0.04 -10.07 10.16
C ILE A 254 1.05 -11.20 9.97
N SER A 255 0.79 -12.37 10.55
CA SER A 255 1.65 -13.54 10.33
C SER A 255 1.46 -14.08 8.91
N PHE A 256 2.56 -14.43 8.24
CA PHE A 256 2.50 -15.13 6.96
C PHE A 256 1.81 -16.50 7.08
N SER A 257 1.83 -17.13 8.26
CA SER A 257 1.09 -18.38 8.51
C SER A 257 -0.41 -18.19 8.35
N LEU A 258 -0.95 -17.04 8.78
CA LEU A 258 -2.36 -16.69 8.60
C LEU A 258 -2.69 -16.49 7.12
N ILE A 259 -1.83 -15.78 6.38
CA ILE A 259 -2.01 -15.59 4.93
C ILE A 259 -1.96 -16.93 4.21
N SER A 260 -0.98 -17.78 4.54
CA SER A 260 -0.85 -19.12 3.97
C SER A 260 -2.03 -20.03 4.30
N SER A 261 -2.61 -19.93 5.51
CA SER A 261 -3.81 -20.72 5.85
C SER A 261 -5.03 -20.29 5.05
N ILE A 262 -5.21 -18.98 4.82
CA ILE A 262 -6.31 -18.43 4.01
C ILE A 262 -6.23 -18.94 2.56
N LEU A 263 -5.02 -19.15 2.03
CA LEU A 263 -4.83 -19.71 0.68
C LEU A 263 -5.33 -21.16 0.53
N ASN A 264 -5.69 -21.85 1.61
CA ASN A 264 -6.30 -23.18 1.56
C ASN A 264 -7.85 -23.13 1.53
N HIS A 265 -8.45 -21.95 1.62
CA HIS A 265 -9.90 -21.81 1.61
C HIS A 265 -10.46 -21.99 0.20
N ASP A 266 -11.63 -22.62 0.11
CA ASP A 266 -12.48 -22.59 -1.07
C ASP A 266 -13.27 -21.29 -1.09
N PHE A 267 -13.08 -20.49 -2.13
CA PHE A 267 -13.69 -19.19 -2.31
C PHE A 267 -14.83 -19.24 -3.35
N GLU A 268 -15.20 -20.41 -3.89
CA GLU A 268 -16.33 -20.55 -4.83
C GLU A 268 -17.66 -20.17 -4.16
N ASN A 269 -17.78 -20.45 -2.86
CA ASN A 269 -18.96 -20.09 -2.08
C ASN A 269 -18.90 -18.64 -1.60
N ILE A 270 -19.76 -17.80 -2.18
CA ILE A 270 -19.91 -16.39 -1.86
C ILE A 270 -20.59 -16.23 -0.49
N SER A 271 -19.87 -15.66 0.48
CA SER A 271 -20.42 -15.28 1.78
C SER A 271 -20.95 -13.83 1.77
N THR A 272 -21.83 -13.48 2.71
CA THR A 272 -22.26 -12.07 2.89
C THR A 272 -21.08 -11.16 3.26
N GLU A 273 -20.09 -11.68 3.99
CA GLU A 273 -18.87 -10.95 4.32
C GLU A 273 -18.06 -10.64 3.06
N TYR A 274 -17.93 -11.61 2.16
CA TYR A 274 -17.29 -11.43 0.86
C TYR A 274 -17.99 -10.35 0.02
N LEU A 275 -19.33 -10.42 -0.10
CA LEU A 275 -20.10 -9.43 -0.88
C LEU A 275 -19.92 -8.02 -0.32
N ALA A 276 -19.81 -7.89 1.01
CA ALA A 276 -19.53 -6.62 1.63
C ALA A 276 -18.14 -6.08 1.25
N TYR A 277 -17.12 -6.94 1.16
CA TYR A 277 -15.78 -6.53 0.71
C TYR A 277 -15.78 -6.05 -0.73
N GLN A 278 -16.39 -6.83 -1.63
CA GLN A 278 -16.49 -6.46 -3.05
C GLN A 278 -17.23 -5.13 -3.21
N PHE A 279 -18.37 -4.98 -2.54
CA PHE A 279 -19.13 -3.74 -2.54
C PHE A 279 -18.32 -2.55 -2.04
N LYS A 280 -17.59 -2.68 -0.93
CA LYS A 280 -16.79 -1.57 -0.40
C LYS A 280 -15.70 -1.15 -1.39
N ASP A 281 -15.02 -2.10 -2.03
CA ASP A 281 -13.97 -1.78 -3.01
C ASP A 281 -14.57 -1.06 -4.24
N GLU A 282 -15.64 -1.61 -4.83
CA GLU A 282 -16.33 -1.02 -5.99
C GLU A 282 -16.94 0.35 -5.65
N PHE A 283 -17.62 0.46 -4.50
CA PHE A 283 -18.24 1.69 -4.04
C PHE A 283 -17.21 2.81 -3.89
N LEU A 284 -16.08 2.54 -3.24
CA LEU A 284 -15.02 3.54 -3.07
C LEU A 284 -14.29 3.86 -4.37
N ALA A 285 -14.17 2.89 -5.29
CA ALA A 285 -13.60 3.13 -6.61
C ALA A 285 -14.47 4.10 -7.43
N LEU A 286 -15.80 3.97 -7.37
CA LEU A 286 -16.72 4.90 -8.03
C LEU A 286 -16.63 6.32 -7.47
N PHE A 287 -16.46 6.47 -6.15
CA PHE A 287 -16.17 7.77 -5.56
C PHE A 287 -14.88 8.37 -6.14
N ASP A 288 -13.81 7.58 -6.18
CA ASP A 288 -12.50 8.03 -6.64
C ASP A 288 -12.52 8.36 -8.15
N GLU A 289 -13.28 7.61 -8.96
CA GLU A 289 -13.49 7.88 -10.40
C GLU A 289 -14.24 9.20 -10.60
N PHE A 290 -15.38 9.38 -9.92
CA PHE A 290 -16.19 10.59 -10.02
C PHE A 290 -15.42 11.83 -9.56
N MET A 291 -14.67 11.71 -8.46
CA MET A 291 -13.90 12.83 -7.90
C MET A 291 -12.60 13.11 -8.66
N GLY A 292 -12.12 12.16 -9.45
CA GLY A 292 -10.94 12.31 -10.30
C GLY A 292 -11.21 12.95 -11.66
N ASP A 293 -12.48 13.14 -12.01
CA ASP A 293 -12.91 13.84 -13.21
C ASP A 293 -13.15 15.32 -12.91
N ASP A 294 -12.22 16.18 -13.35
CA ASP A 294 -12.27 17.63 -13.17
C ASP A 294 -13.50 18.28 -13.85
N GLU A 295 -14.13 17.62 -14.83
CA GLU A 295 -15.39 18.09 -15.44
C GLU A 295 -16.60 17.79 -14.55
N SER A 296 -16.57 16.65 -13.85
CA SER A 296 -17.68 16.17 -13.02
C SER A 296 -17.62 16.66 -11.56
N TYR A 297 -16.42 16.91 -11.03
CA TYR A 297 -16.22 17.32 -9.66
C TYR A 297 -15.15 18.41 -9.52
N SER A 298 -15.52 19.54 -8.91
CA SER A 298 -14.56 20.56 -8.49
C SER A 298 -14.41 20.53 -6.98
N ALA A 299 -13.19 20.33 -6.50
CA ALA A 299 -12.90 20.39 -5.07
C ALA A 299 -13.19 21.80 -4.54
N PRO A 300 -13.92 21.94 -3.42
CA PRO A 300 -14.18 23.24 -2.83
C PRO A 300 -12.88 23.93 -2.39
N LEU A 301 -12.86 25.25 -2.52
CA LEU A 301 -11.68 26.08 -2.21
C LEU A 301 -11.35 26.18 -0.72
N ASP A 302 -12.27 25.77 0.16
CA ASP A 302 -12.14 25.90 1.61
C ASP A 302 -12.57 24.60 2.32
N ASP A 303 -11.81 24.20 3.35
CA ASP A 303 -11.98 22.94 4.10
C ASP A 303 -13.12 22.99 5.14
N ASN A 304 -13.86 24.10 5.21
CA ASN A 304 -14.86 24.38 6.24
C ASN A 304 -16.25 23.78 5.96
N GLU A 305 -16.50 23.22 4.78
CA GLU A 305 -17.77 22.56 4.43
C GLU A 305 -17.62 21.04 4.30
N CYS A 306 -18.66 20.30 4.72
CA CYS A 306 -18.80 18.88 4.46
C CYS A 306 -18.79 18.65 2.94
N ASN A 307 -17.63 18.28 2.40
CA ASN A 307 -17.43 18.03 0.99
C ASN A 307 -17.37 16.52 0.70
N LEU A 308 -17.45 16.16 -0.58
CA LEU A 308 -17.47 14.76 -1.00
C LEU A 308 -16.21 14.00 -0.53
N HIS A 309 -15.06 14.68 -0.43
CA HIS A 309 -13.84 14.12 0.17
C HIS A 309 -14.05 13.73 1.65
N SER A 310 -14.66 14.60 2.45
CA SER A 310 -14.93 14.35 3.87
C SER A 310 -15.93 13.18 4.08
N VAL A 311 -17.00 13.14 3.27
CA VAL A 311 -17.96 12.03 3.27
C VAL A 311 -17.27 10.72 2.91
N ARG A 312 -16.54 10.71 1.79
CA ARG A 312 -15.79 9.56 1.29
C ARG A 312 -14.78 9.05 2.30
N ASN A 313 -14.03 9.95 2.94
CA ASN A 313 -13.06 9.62 3.98
C ASN A 313 -13.77 8.97 5.18
N THR A 314 -14.87 9.55 5.64
CA THR A 314 -15.67 8.98 6.74
C THR A 314 -16.16 7.58 6.40
N LEU A 315 -16.78 7.39 5.23
CA LEU A 315 -17.30 6.08 4.80
C LEU A 315 -16.21 5.02 4.65
N SER A 316 -15.00 5.42 4.23
CA SER A 316 -13.87 4.50 4.08
C SER A 316 -13.39 3.91 5.41
N THR A 317 -13.63 4.58 6.54
CA THR A 317 -13.27 4.09 7.88
C THR A 317 -14.22 3.03 8.44
N LEU A 318 -15.41 2.86 7.83
CA LEU A 318 -16.38 1.85 8.23
C LEU A 318 -15.90 0.46 7.81
N ALA A 319 -16.17 -0.55 8.64
CA ALA A 319 -15.97 -1.92 8.18
C ALA A 319 -16.89 -2.23 6.99
N ALA A 320 -16.45 -3.07 6.06
CA ALA A 320 -17.21 -3.39 4.85
C ALA A 320 -18.68 -3.79 5.13
N THR A 321 -18.91 -4.60 6.16
CA THR A 321 -20.28 -5.00 6.56
C THR A 321 -21.11 -3.86 7.15
N GLU A 322 -20.47 -2.88 7.80
CA GLU A 322 -21.15 -1.69 8.34
C GLU A 322 -21.53 -0.76 7.18
N LEU A 323 -20.62 -0.52 6.25
CA LEU A 323 -20.87 0.27 5.05
C LEU A 323 -21.98 -0.37 4.20
N TRP A 324 -21.92 -1.68 3.96
CA TRP A 324 -22.97 -2.42 3.27
C TRP A 324 -24.32 -2.22 3.94
N ARG A 325 -24.41 -2.34 5.28
CA ARG A 325 -25.69 -2.13 5.99
C ARG A 325 -26.14 -0.67 5.96
N ALA A 326 -25.22 0.28 6.05
CA ALA A 326 -25.55 1.70 6.04
C ALA A 326 -26.13 2.12 4.68
N VAL A 327 -25.56 1.63 3.58
CA VAL A 327 -25.98 2.01 2.21
C VAL A 327 -27.10 1.11 1.67
N ALA A 328 -27.03 -0.20 1.90
CA ALA A 328 -28.05 -1.15 1.43
C ALA A 328 -29.23 -1.33 2.39
N GLY A 329 -29.09 -0.91 3.66
CA GLY A 329 -30.15 -0.96 4.68
C GLY A 329 -30.97 0.33 4.78
N SER A 330 -30.49 1.45 4.25
CA SER A 330 -31.31 2.64 4.03
C SER A 330 -32.16 2.43 2.78
N GLU A 331 -33.41 1.98 2.96
CA GLU A 331 -34.47 1.82 1.96
C GLU A 331 -34.08 2.14 0.50
N CYS A 332 -33.37 1.23 -0.16
CA CYS A 332 -33.20 1.23 -1.60
C CYS A 332 -33.73 -0.10 -2.12
N ASN A 333 -35.00 -0.10 -2.52
CA ASN A 333 -35.71 -1.26 -3.09
C ASN A 333 -35.03 -1.85 -4.34
N THR A 334 -33.97 -1.23 -4.85
CA THR A 334 -33.23 -1.61 -6.06
C THR A 334 -32.23 -2.76 -5.84
N VAL A 335 -31.71 -2.97 -4.63
CA VAL A 335 -30.77 -4.10 -4.38
C VAL A 335 -31.50 -5.45 -4.36
N ILE A 336 -32.81 -5.45 -4.09
CA ILE A 336 -33.66 -6.64 -4.23
C ILE A 336 -33.91 -6.95 -5.73
N GLU A 337 -33.82 -5.98 -6.63
CA GLU A 337 -33.87 -6.22 -8.07
C GLU A 337 -32.59 -6.88 -8.61
N LEU A 338 -31.39 -6.52 -8.11
CA LEU A 338 -30.15 -7.23 -8.48
C LEU A 338 -30.16 -8.71 -8.02
N LYS A 339 -30.82 -9.03 -6.91
CA LYS A 339 -31.08 -10.41 -6.49
C LYS A 339 -32.06 -11.15 -7.41
N ARG A 340 -32.95 -10.45 -8.12
CA ARG A 340 -33.90 -11.03 -9.07
C ARG A 340 -33.32 -11.13 -10.49
N GLU A 341 -32.49 -10.18 -10.92
CA GLU A 341 -31.92 -10.16 -12.27
C GLU A 341 -30.79 -11.18 -12.47
N HIS A 342 -29.97 -11.46 -11.45
CA HIS A 342 -28.98 -12.54 -11.52
C HIS A 342 -29.58 -13.96 -11.54
N HIS A 343 -30.86 -14.11 -11.15
CA HIS A 343 -31.62 -15.36 -11.34
C HIS A 343 -32.44 -15.39 -12.65
N ALA A 344 -32.51 -14.29 -13.40
CA ALA A 344 -33.33 -14.17 -14.61
C ALA A 344 -32.53 -14.12 -15.93
N ALA A 345 -31.19 -14.09 -15.88
CA ALA A 345 -30.36 -14.07 -17.08
C ALA A 345 -29.90 -15.47 -17.52
N SER A 346 -30.81 -16.32 -18.02
CA SER A 346 -30.53 -17.25 -19.13
C SER A 346 -31.79 -17.89 -19.74
N PRO A 347 -32.42 -17.27 -20.75
CA PRO A 347 -33.49 -17.91 -21.52
C PRO A 347 -33.00 -18.85 -22.64
N ARG A 348 -31.70 -19.22 -22.68
CA ARG A 348 -31.12 -19.98 -23.81
C ARG A 348 -30.65 -21.40 -23.49
N LEU A 349 -30.75 -21.87 -22.24
CA LEU A 349 -30.37 -23.25 -21.90
C LEU A 349 -31.53 -24.23 -21.67
N LEU A 350 -32.79 -23.78 -21.66
CA LEU A 350 -33.95 -24.66 -21.42
C LEU A 350 -34.71 -25.09 -22.69
N ALA A 351 -34.24 -24.71 -23.89
CA ALA A 351 -34.85 -25.11 -25.16
C ALA A 351 -34.31 -26.44 -25.72
N SER A 352 -33.30 -27.06 -25.11
CA SER A 352 -32.65 -28.29 -25.60
C SER A 352 -33.04 -29.58 -24.85
N LEU A 353 -34.01 -29.51 -23.92
CA LEU A 353 -34.44 -30.67 -23.12
C LEU A 353 -35.96 -30.90 -23.13
N ARG A 354 -36.61 -30.82 -24.31
CA ARG A 354 -37.96 -31.38 -24.48
C ARG A 354 -37.89 -32.76 -25.16
N PRO A 355 -38.44 -33.82 -24.55
CA PRO A 355 -38.59 -35.10 -25.22
C PRO A 355 -39.64 -35.00 -26.34
N SER A 356 -39.33 -35.65 -27.46
CA SER A 356 -40.22 -35.80 -28.61
C SER A 356 -41.50 -36.54 -28.20
N PRO A 357 -42.72 -36.05 -28.51
CA PRO A 357 -43.94 -36.81 -28.29
C PRO A 357 -44.05 -37.93 -29.32
N ARG A 358 -44.13 -39.16 -28.82
CA ARG A 358 -44.47 -40.36 -29.59
C ARG A 358 -45.87 -40.25 -30.20
N SER A 359 -45.95 -40.83 -31.40
CA SER A 359 -47.08 -41.33 -32.17
C SER A 359 -48.28 -41.92 -31.41
N GLY A 360 -49.48 -41.75 -32.01
CA GLY A 360 -50.73 -42.47 -31.77
C GLY A 360 -51.86 -41.45 -31.54
N ILE A 361 -52.86 -41.28 -32.41
CA ILE A 361 -53.67 -42.25 -33.17
C ILE A 361 -53.87 -41.77 -34.61
#